data_AF-A0A7Y0SJ85-F1
#
_entry.id   AF-A0A7Y0SJ85-F1
#
_cell.length_a   1.000
_cell.length_b   1.000
_cell.length_c   1.000
_cell.angle_alpha   90.00
_cell.angle_beta   90.00
_cell.angle_gamma   90.00
#
_symmetry.space_group_name_H-M   'P 1'
#
loop_
_entity.id
_entity.type
_entity.pdbx_description
1 polymer ?
#
loop_
_entity_poly.entity_id
_entity_poly.type
_entity_poly.pdbx_seq_one_letter_code
_entity_poly.pdbx_strand_id
1 'polypeptide(L)' 'IDVNNDNIDAVKTIAYLEFAPSSTPLEIQVGLSPTGTEGAEKNLEAEAKDVSFDTARAQANDAWHQELSRMMVSGGTEDQ' A
#
# COMPACT_ATOMS: atom_id res chain seq x y z
N ILE A 1 16.06 21.16 15.80
CA ILE A 1 15.74 20.44 14.55
C ILE A 1 16.78 20.93 13.58
N ASP A 2 17.83 20.13 13.38
CA ASP A 2 18.92 20.47 12.47
C ASP A 2 18.40 20.25 11.06
N VAL A 3 18.01 21.32 10.37
CA VAL A 3 17.61 21.29 8.95
C VAL A 3 18.87 21.44 8.11
N ASN A 4 19.71 20.42 8.14
CA ASN A 4 20.72 20.21 7.11
C ASN A 4 20.33 18.93 6.37
N ASN A 5 20.00 19.08 5.08
CA ASN A 5 19.74 18.00 4.12
C ASN A 5 18.30 17.44 4.03
N ASP A 6 17.26 18.28 4.18
CA ASP A 6 15.81 17.96 4.01
C ASP A 6 15.27 16.73 4.78
N ASN A 7 16.06 16.13 5.66
CA ASN A 7 15.70 14.98 6.46
C ASN A 7 15.29 15.42 7.86
N ILE A 8 14.12 14.98 8.29
CA ILE A 8 13.62 15.18 9.66
C ILE A 8 13.73 13.85 10.40
N ASP A 9 14.83 13.68 11.13
CA ASP A 9 15.00 12.55 12.03
C ASP A 9 14.49 12.91 13.42
N ALA A 10 13.29 12.40 13.74
CA ALA A 10 12.66 12.58 15.03
C ALA A 10 11.75 11.39 15.37
N VAL A 11 11.47 11.22 16.67
CA VAL A 11 10.47 10.24 17.14
C VAL A 11 9.08 10.86 16.97
N LYS A 12 8.16 10.13 16.32
CA LYS A 12 6.78 10.57 16.01
C LYS A 12 6.70 11.71 15.00
N THR A 13 7.45 11.64 13.91
CA THR A 13 7.30 12.57 12.79
C THR A 13 5.95 12.37 12.08
N ILE A 14 5.30 13.47 11.70
CA ILE A 14 4.02 13.48 10.98
C ILE A 14 4.18 14.32 9.72
N ALA A 15 3.66 13.83 8.59
CA ALA A 15 3.48 14.61 7.37
C ALA A 15 2.01 15.03 7.25
N TYR A 16 1.77 16.29 6.89
CA TYR A 16 0.44 16.83 6.62
C TYR A 16 0.42 17.36 5.18
N LEU A 17 -0.52 16.87 4.37
CA LEU A 17 -0.70 17.27 2.99
C LEU A 17 -2.12 17.84 2.81
N GLU A 18 -2.21 18.99 2.18
CA GLU A 18 -3.47 19.63 1.82
C GLU A 18 -3.57 19.71 0.29
N PHE A 19 -4.76 19.39 -0.23
CA PHE A 19 -5.05 19.40 -1.66
C PHE A 19 -6.25 20.31 -1.92
N ALA A 20 -6.28 20.96 -3.08
CA ALA A 20 -7.43 21.75 -3.49
C ALA A 20 -8.69 20.88 -3.61
N PRO A 21 -9.90 21.42 -3.34
CA PRO A 21 -11.14 20.68 -3.53
C PRO A 21 -11.27 20.13 -4.95
N SER A 22 -11.63 18.85 -5.07
CA SER A 22 -11.88 18.18 -6.34
C SER A 22 -13.12 17.29 -6.26
N SER A 23 -13.80 17.11 -7.40
CA SER A 23 -14.82 16.08 -7.58
C SER A 23 -14.25 14.70 -7.91
N THR A 24 -12.94 14.62 -8.19
CA THR A 24 -12.23 13.37 -8.47
C THR A 24 -11.62 12.79 -7.18
N PRO A 25 -11.64 11.46 -6.99
CA PRO A 25 -10.90 10.84 -5.90
C PRO A 25 -9.40 11.14 -5.99
N LEU A 26 -8.76 11.28 -4.83
CA LEU A 26 -7.30 11.31 -4.71
C LEU A 26 -6.82 9.87 -4.47
N GLU A 27 -5.99 9.36 -5.37
CA GLU A 27 -5.29 8.09 -5.18
C GLU A 27 -3.86 8.35 -4.68
N ILE A 28 -3.42 7.54 -3.72
CA ILE A 28 -2.09 7.61 -3.13
C ILE A 28 -1.48 6.21 -3.21
N GLN A 29 -0.26 6.13 -3.73
CA GLN A 29 0.53 4.91 -3.76
C GLN A 29 1.77 5.07 -2.87
N VAL A 30 2.14 4.01 -2.15
CA VAL A 30 3.26 4.03 -1.20
C VAL A 30 4.13 2.81 -1.45
N GLY A 31 5.40 3.04 -1.76
CA GLY A 31 6.42 1.99 -1.87
C GLY A 31 7.15 1.81 -0.55
N LEU A 32 7.42 0.56 -0.18
CA LEU A 32 8.20 0.20 0.99
C LEU A 32 9.38 -0.68 0.58
N SER A 33 10.52 -0.50 1.24
CA SER A 33 11.68 -1.37 1.04
C SER A 33 12.54 -1.49 2.29
N PRO A 34 13.07 -2.69 2.60
CA PRO A 34 14.07 -2.88 3.64
C PRO A 34 15.47 -2.36 3.25
N THR A 35 15.70 -2.01 1.98
CA THR A 35 17.02 -1.56 1.47
C THR A 35 17.13 -0.05 1.27
N GLY A 36 16.11 0.71 1.68
CA GLY A 36 16.09 2.18 1.60
C GLY A 36 15.26 2.74 0.44
N THR A 37 15.33 4.06 0.24
CA THR A 37 14.45 4.81 -0.67
C THR A 37 14.56 4.38 -2.13
N GLU A 38 15.76 4.12 -2.64
CA GLU A 38 15.94 3.64 -4.03
C GLU A 38 15.26 2.28 -4.25
N GLY A 39 15.32 1.39 -3.24
CA GLY A 39 14.61 0.12 -3.28
C GLY A 39 13.10 0.31 -3.25
N ALA A 40 12.60 1.26 -2.45
CA ALA A 40 11.18 1.56 -2.35
C ALA A 40 10.63 2.12 -3.68
N GLU A 41 11.39 2.95 -4.37
CA GLU A 41 11.06 3.47 -5.70
C GLU A 41 11.02 2.36 -6.75
N LYS A 42 12.01 1.45 -6.76
CA LYS A 42 12.01 0.28 -7.64
C LYS A 42 10.80 -0.64 -7.41
N ASN A 43 10.45 -0.88 -6.14
CA ASN A 43 9.27 -1.69 -5.79
C ASN A 43 7.98 -1.00 -6.25
N LEU A 44 7.86 0.32 -6.03
CA LEU A 44 6.70 1.09 -6.45
C LEU A 44 6.50 1.03 -7.98
N GLU A 45 7.56 1.20 -8.75
CA GLU A 45 7.53 1.08 -10.20
C GLU A 45 7.16 -0.34 -10.65
N ALA A 46 7.69 -1.38 -10.00
CA ALA A 46 7.44 -2.76 -10.37
C ALA A 46 6.02 -3.24 -10.00
N GLU A 47 5.45 -2.72 -8.90
CA GLU A 47 4.22 -3.22 -8.31
C GLU A 47 2.99 -2.34 -8.60
N ALA A 48 3.17 -1.03 -8.82
CA ALA A 48 2.05 -0.07 -8.78
C ALA A 48 1.91 0.86 -10.01
N LYS A 49 2.91 0.94 -10.90
CA LYS A 49 2.97 1.94 -11.99
C LYS A 49 1.67 2.13 -12.78
N ASP A 50 1.03 1.04 -13.17
CA ASP A 50 -0.20 1.04 -13.97
C ASP A 50 -1.39 0.43 -13.22
N VAL A 51 -1.33 0.45 -11.87
CA VAL A 51 -2.33 -0.19 -11.00
C VAL A 51 -3.16 0.88 -10.29
N SER A 52 -4.43 0.99 -10.69
CA SER A 52 -5.42 1.81 -9.97
C SER A 52 -5.75 1.22 -8.60
N PHE A 53 -6.33 2.02 -7.70
CA PHE A 53 -6.78 1.53 -6.39
C PHE A 53 -7.74 0.33 -6.50
N ASP A 54 -8.71 0.39 -7.43
CA ASP A 54 -9.67 -0.70 -7.63
C ASP A 54 -9.01 -1.97 -8.17
N THR A 55 -8.03 -1.82 -9.06
CA THR A 55 -7.24 -2.94 -9.57
C THR A 55 -6.43 -3.59 -8.44
N ALA A 56 -5.76 -2.81 -7.60
CA ALA A 56 -5.01 -3.32 -6.45
C ALA A 56 -5.93 -4.08 -5.48
N ARG A 57 -7.12 -3.54 -5.19
CA ARG A 57 -8.12 -4.20 -4.33
C ARG A 57 -8.56 -5.54 -4.87
N ALA A 58 -8.85 -5.63 -6.18
CA ALA A 58 -9.26 -6.87 -6.82
C ALA A 58 -8.14 -7.91 -6.79
N GLN A 59 -6.93 -7.54 -7.18
CA GLN A 59 -5.76 -8.43 -7.18
C GLN A 59 -5.45 -8.98 -5.79
N ALA A 60 -5.55 -8.15 -4.74
CA ALA A 60 -5.36 -8.61 -3.37
C ALA A 60 -6.44 -9.62 -2.95
N ASN A 61 -7.71 -9.40 -3.32
CA ASN A 61 -8.79 -10.34 -3.05
C ASN A 61 -8.56 -11.69 -3.74
N ASP A 62 -8.19 -11.67 -5.01
CA ASP A 62 -7.90 -12.87 -5.79
C ASP A 62 -6.72 -13.65 -5.22
N ALA A 63 -5.63 -12.95 -4.85
CA ALA A 63 -4.46 -13.57 -4.24
C ALA A 63 -4.81 -14.28 -2.92
N TRP A 64 -5.62 -13.64 -2.07
CA TRP A 64 -6.11 -14.26 -0.84
C TRP A 64 -7.02 -15.46 -1.13
N HIS A 65 -7.96 -15.33 -2.07
CA HIS A 65 -8.85 -16.42 -2.44
C HIS A 65 -8.06 -17.63 -2.96
N GLN A 66 -7.04 -17.41 -3.78
CA GLN A 66 -6.17 -18.46 -4.29
C GLN A 66 -5.47 -19.21 -3.15
N GLU A 67 -4.89 -18.52 -2.18
CA GLU A 67 -4.18 -19.21 -1.09
C GLU A 67 -5.13 -19.90 -0.11
N LEU A 68 -6.28 -19.30 0.20
CA LEU A 68 -7.26 -19.86 1.13
C LEU A 68 -8.01 -21.06 0.56
N SER A 69 -8.29 -21.07 -0.75
CA SER A 69 -9.00 -22.17 -1.41
C SER A 69 -8.19 -23.48 -1.49
N ARG A 70 -6.90 -23.45 -1.15
CA ARG A 70 -6.04 -24.65 -1.10
C ARG A 70 -6.47 -25.65 -0.03
N MET A 71 -7.18 -25.19 1.01
CA MET A 71 -7.75 -26.05 2.04
C MET A 71 -9.25 -25.83 2.09
N MET A 72 -10.01 -26.78 1.55
CA MET A 72 -11.47 -26.72 1.55
C MET A 72 -12.03 -27.49 2.74
N VAL A 73 -12.68 -26.77 3.66
CA VAL A 73 -13.42 -27.33 4.78
C VAL A 73 -14.90 -27.36 4.40
N SER A 74 -15.58 -28.47 4.65
CA SER A 74 -17.01 -28.63 4.39
C SER A 74 -17.73 -29.25 5.58
N GLY A 75 -18.98 -28.86 5.83
CA GLY A 75 -19.83 -29.44 6.87
C GLY A 75 -19.82 -28.73 8.22
N GLY A 76 -19.27 -27.51 8.30
CA GLY A 76 -19.35 -26.63 9.47
C GLY A 76 -20.61 -25.75 9.46
N THR A 77 -20.87 -25.09 10.59
CA THR A 77 -21.85 -23.99 10.68
C THR A 77 -21.24 -22.68 10.13
N GLU A 78 -22.02 -21.61 9.95
CA GLU A 78 -21.50 -20.33 9.43
C GLU A 78 -20.38 -19.71 10.28
N ASP A 79 -20.38 -19.97 11.60
CA ASP A 79 -19.32 -19.56 12.53
C ASP A 79 -18.04 -20.44 12.47
N GLN A 80 -18.02 -21.52 11.68
CA GLN A 80 -16.97 -22.56 11.63
C GLN A 80 -16.40 -22.76 10.23
#